data_AF-A0A2D7QM75-F1
#
_entry.id   AF-A0A2D7QM75-F1
#
_cell.length_a   1.000
_cell.length_b   1.000
_cell.length_c   1.000
_cell.angle_alpha   90.00
_cell.angle_beta   90.00
_cell.angle_gamma   90.00
#
_symmetry.space_group_name_H-M   'P 1'
#
loop_
_entity.id
_entity.type
_entity.pdbx_description
1 polymer ?
#
loop_
_entity_poly.entity_id
_entity_poly.type
_entity_poly.pdbx_seq_one_letter_code
_entity_poly.pdbx_strand_id
1 'polypeptide(L)'
;MESRCSVCGQGYTFEYKPGKKLPSYFPFCSQRCKSIDLGKWLNGEYRISTSLPHIESLTDTEKEVLAEYLLKDGEVDEILSEEDA
;
A
#
# COMPACT_ATOMS: atom_id res chain seq x y z
N MET A 1 13.80 -9.77 -24.42
CA MET A 1 13.14 -8.66 -23.71
C MET A 1 14.07 -8.12 -22.66
N GLU A 2 14.08 -6.80 -22.47
CA GLU A 2 14.80 -6.14 -21.39
C GLU A 2 13.81 -5.73 -20.31
N SER A 3 14.17 -5.94 -19.05
CA SER A 3 13.38 -5.54 -17.89
C SER A 3 14.29 -4.93 -16.83
N ARG A 4 13.73 -4.08 -15.98
CA ARG A 4 14.44 -3.52 -14.82
C ARG A 4 13.84 -4.09 -13.55
N CYS A 5 14.71 -4.44 -12.61
CA CYS A 5 14.27 -4.86 -11.29
C CYS A 5 13.71 -3.67 -10.50
N SER A 6 12.50 -3.79 -9.97
CA SER A 6 11.86 -2.75 -9.14
C SER A 6 12.55 -2.53 -7.78
N VAL A 7 13.40 -3.46 -7.35
CA VAL A 7 14.05 -3.42 -6.03
C VAL A 7 15.42 -2.74 -6.09
N CYS A 8 16.23 -3.02 -7.12
CA CYS A 8 17.60 -2.50 -7.24
C CYS A 8 17.86 -1.68 -8.51
N GLY A 9 16.91 -1.59 -9.43
CA GLY A 9 17.04 -0.86 -10.69
C GLY A 9 17.87 -1.56 -11.77
N GLN A 10 18.54 -2.68 -11.47
CA GLN A 10 19.38 -3.39 -12.42
C GLN A 10 18.58 -3.85 -13.65
N GLY A 11 19.06 -3.47 -14.84
CA GLY A 11 18.56 -4.00 -16.11
C GLY A 11 19.01 -5.44 -16.33
N TYR A 12 18.12 -6.27 -16.86
CA TYR A 12 18.43 -7.66 -17.23
C TYR A 12 17.65 -8.07 -18.47
N THR A 13 18.24 -8.96 -19.26
CA THR A 13 17.62 -9.54 -20.44
C THR A 13 17.03 -10.91 -20.12
N PHE A 14 15.87 -11.21 -20.70
CA PHE A 14 15.32 -12.56 -20.70
C PHE A 14 14.56 -12.82 -22.00
N GLU A 15 14.45 -14.09 -22.36
CA GLU A 15 13.69 -14.51 -23.53
C GLU A 15 12.22 -14.75 -23.15
N TYR A 16 11.31 -14.04 -23.80
CA TYR A 16 9.88 -14.30 -23.66
C TYR A 16 9.42 -15.21 -24.79
N LYS A 17 8.84 -16.34 -24.43
CA LYS A 17 8.22 -17.30 -25.34
C LYS A 17 6.81 -17.60 -24.83
N PRO A 18 5.75 -17.29 -25.60
CA PRO A 18 4.39 -17.67 -25.24
C PRO A 18 4.29 -19.16 -24.92
N GLY A 19 3.61 -19.50 -23.81
CA GLY A 19 3.48 -20.90 -23.35
C GLY A 19 4.73 -21.49 -22.68
N LYS A 20 5.81 -20.71 -22.48
CA LYS A 20 6.97 -21.11 -21.67
C LYS A 20 6.97 -20.39 -20.33
N LYS A 21 7.56 -21.04 -19.32
CA LYS A 21 7.76 -20.43 -18.00
C LYS A 21 8.71 -19.23 -18.10
N LEU A 22 8.37 -18.17 -17.39
CA LEU A 22 9.24 -17.01 -17.18
C LEU A 22 10.46 -17.40 -16.33
N PRO A 23 11.53 -16.58 -16.31
CA PRO A 23 12.66 -16.79 -15.41
C PRO A 23 12.24 -16.96 -13.95
N SER A 24 12.94 -17.79 -13.19
CA SER A 24 12.55 -18.20 -11.83
C SER A 24 12.28 -17.05 -10.85
N TYR A 25 12.94 -15.91 -11.05
CA TYR A 25 12.82 -14.74 -10.18
C TYR A 25 12.11 -13.56 -10.82
N PHE A 26 11.59 -13.71 -12.04
CA PHE A 26 10.84 -12.66 -12.71
C PHE A 26 9.68 -12.18 -11.80
N PRO A 27 9.48 -10.86 -11.63
CA PRO A 27 10.08 -9.73 -12.36
C PRO A 27 11.41 -9.18 -11.79
N PHE A 28 12.03 -9.86 -10.83
CA PHE A 28 13.27 -9.44 -10.18
C PHE A 28 14.53 -10.04 -10.83
N CYS A 29 15.67 -9.40 -10.63
CA CYS A 29 16.95 -9.88 -11.19
C CYS A 29 17.53 -11.09 -10.42
N SER A 30 17.07 -11.36 -9.20
CA SER A 30 17.62 -12.41 -8.34
C SER A 30 16.68 -12.79 -7.20
N GLN A 31 16.96 -13.94 -6.56
CA GLN A 31 16.30 -14.36 -5.32
C GLN A 31 16.39 -13.30 -4.22
N ARG A 32 17.54 -12.65 -4.06
CA ARG A 32 17.75 -11.58 -3.07
C ARG A 32 16.73 -10.46 -3.23
N CYS A 33 16.53 -9.97 -4.45
CA CYS A 33 15.58 -8.90 -4.70
C CYS A 33 14.13 -9.34 -4.45
N LYS A 34 13.77 -10.57 -4.83
CA LYS A 34 12.45 -11.15 -4.50
C LYS A 34 12.20 -11.20 -2.98
N SER A 35 13.20 -11.61 -2.20
CA SER A 35 13.08 -11.66 -0.73
C SER A 35 12.99 -10.27 -0.10
N ILE A 36 13.72 -9.29 -0.62
CA ILE A 36 13.61 -7.89 -0.14
C ILE A 36 12.22 -7.34 -0.40
N ASP A 37 11.68 -7.52 -1.61
CA ASP A 37 10.33 -7.08 -1.95
C ASP A 37 9.29 -7.73 -1.02
N LEU A 38 9.40 -9.03 -0.79
CA LEU A 38 8.54 -9.75 0.16
C LEU A 38 8.66 -9.17 1.58
N GLY A 39 9.87 -8.81 2.02
CA GLY A 39 10.07 -8.14 3.31
C GLY A 39 9.30 -6.83 3.41
N LYS A 40 9.35 -5.99 2.37
CA LYS A 40 8.60 -4.73 2.30
C LYS A 40 7.08 -4.94 2.39
N TRP A 41 6.58 -6.00 1.75
CA TRP A 41 5.17 -6.40 1.88
C TRP A 41 4.81 -6.77 3.33
N LEU A 42 5.59 -7.66 3.94
CA LEU A 42 5.33 -8.14 5.30
C LEU A 42 5.46 -7.02 6.35
N ASN A 43 6.32 -6.04 6.10
CA ASN A 43 6.50 -4.88 6.97
C ASN A 43 5.45 -3.78 6.74
N GLY A 44 4.53 -3.94 5.79
CA GLY A 44 3.51 -2.92 5.47
C GLY A 44 4.07 -1.65 4.83
N GLU A 45 5.27 -1.70 4.24
CA GLU A 45 5.87 -0.54 3.57
C GLU A 45 5.10 -0.18 2.29
N TYR A 46 4.52 -1.18 1.62
CA TYR A 46 3.61 -0.98 0.49
C TYR A 46 2.18 -0.70 0.98
N ARG A 47 1.99 0.48 1.55
CA ARG A 47 0.67 1.01 1.96
C ARG A 47 0.31 2.26 1.16
N ILE A 48 -0.96 2.38 0.81
CA ILE A 48 -1.52 3.60 0.20
C ILE A 48 -2.26 4.33 1.31
N SER A 49 -1.69 5.42 1.79
CA SER A 49 -2.40 6.34 2.69
C SER A 49 -3.21 7.33 1.86
N THR A 50 -4.47 7.53 2.23
CA THR A 50 -5.23 8.70 1.78
C THR A 50 -5.12 9.78 2.85
N SER A 51 -5.09 11.05 2.45
CA SER A 51 -5.39 12.12 3.39
C SER A 51 -6.83 11.96 3.87
N LEU A 52 -7.09 12.32 5.13
CA LEU A 52 -8.45 12.49 5.58
C LEU A 52 -9.16 13.52 4.66
N PRO A 53 -10.41 13.28 4.28
CA PRO A 53 -11.18 14.27 3.54
C PRO A 53 -11.28 15.56 4.35
N HIS A 54 -11.36 16.70 3.66
CA HIS A 54 -11.52 18.00 4.32
C HIS A 54 -12.87 18.01 5.05
N ILE A 55 -12.86 18.25 6.36
CA ILE A 55 -14.05 18.05 7.21
C ILE A 55 -15.24 18.90 6.74
N GLU A 56 -14.97 20.09 6.20
CA GLU A 56 -15.97 21.02 5.67
C GLU A 56 -16.68 20.50 4.40
N SER A 57 -16.08 19.54 3.70
CA SER A 57 -16.65 18.94 2.48
C SER A 57 -17.52 17.71 2.74
N LEU A 58 -17.58 17.26 3.99
CA LEU A 58 -18.31 16.07 4.38
C LEU A 58 -19.74 16.42 4.79
N THR A 59 -20.68 15.59 4.39
CA THR A 59 -22.01 15.53 5.00
C THR A 59 -21.90 15.09 6.46
N ASP A 60 -22.89 15.41 7.29
CA ASP A 60 -22.87 15.04 8.70
C ASP A 60 -22.83 13.51 8.89
N THR A 61 -23.49 12.76 8.00
CA THR A 61 -23.40 11.30 7.95
C THR A 61 -21.99 10.79 7.65
N GLU A 62 -21.24 11.46 6.78
CA GLU A 62 -19.86 11.05 6.50
C GLU A 62 -18.92 11.42 7.66
N LYS A 63 -19.17 12.53 8.36
CA LYS A 63 -18.42 12.91 9.56
C LYS A 63 -18.61 11.88 10.68
N GLU A 64 -19.83 11.42 10.92
CA GLU A 64 -20.13 10.38 11.91
C GLU A 64 -19.40 9.07 11.60
N VAL A 65 -19.45 8.61 10.34
CA VAL A 65 -18.75 7.40 9.89
C VAL A 65 -17.24 7.52 10.05
N LEU A 66 -16.67 8.69 9.74
CA LEU A 66 -15.24 8.94 9.92
C LEU A 66 -14.83 8.98 11.39
N ALA A 67 -15.65 9.59 12.25
CA ALA A 67 -15.41 9.62 13.68
C ALA A 67 -15.43 8.22 14.28
N GLU A 68 -16.38 7.37 13.88
CA GLU A 68 -16.44 5.96 14.29
C GLU A 68 -15.20 5.17 13.82
N TYR A 69 -14.76 5.39 12.58
CA TYR A 69 -13.56 4.75 12.04
C TYR A 69 -12.29 5.13 12.82
N LEU A 70 -12.12 6.42 13.14
CA LEU A 70 -10.95 6.92 13.87
C LEU A 70 -10.90 6.45 15.33
N LEU A 71 -12.06 6.35 16.00
CA LEU A 71 -12.16 5.71 17.32
C LEU A 71 -11.69 4.25 17.27
N LYS A 72 -12.14 3.50 16.26
CA LYS A 72 -11.86 2.07 16.13
C LYS A 72 -10.38 1.79 15.88
N ASP A 73 -9.71 2.66 15.12
CA ASP A 73 -8.27 2.57 14.88
C ASP A 73 -7.44 3.08 16.08
N GLY A 74 -8.09 3.56 17.15
CA GLY A 74 -7.45 4.03 18.39
C GLY A 74 -6.71 5.35 18.22
N GLU A 75 -7.09 6.14 17.22
CA GLU A 75 -6.45 7.42 16.89
C GLU A 75 -7.07 8.59 17.67
N VAL A 76 -8.25 8.38 18.26
CA VAL A 76 -8.95 9.31 19.18
C VAL A 76 -9.55 8.53 20.36
N ASP A 77 -9.57 9.15 21.55
CA ASP A 77 -10.04 8.50 22.78
C ASP A 77 -11.57 8.57 22.97
N GLU A 78 -12.25 9.62 22.47
CA GLU A 78 -13.69 9.83 22.66
C GLU A 78 -14.28 10.75 21.55
N ILE A 79 -15.54 10.52 21.14
CA ILE A 79 -16.30 11.45 20.28
C ILE A 79 -17.05 12.42 21.21
N LEU A 80 -16.66 13.69 21.18
CA LEU A 80 -17.41 14.78 21.82
C LEU A 80 -18.40 15.36 20.81
N SER A 81 -19.68 15.36 21.14
CA SER A 81 -20.70 16.04 20.33
C SER A 81 -20.71 17.54 20.65
N GLU A 82 -21.15 18.39 19.71
CA GLU A 82 -21.30 19.83 19.96
C GLU A 82 -22.33 20.15 21.06
N GLU A 83 -23.11 19.17 21.51
CA GLU A 83 -24.08 19.31 22.61
C GLU A 83 -23.43 19.20 24.00
N ASP A 84 -22.17 18.73 24.08
CA ASP A 84 -21.44 18.47 25.34
C ASP A 84 -20.43 19.59 25.71
N ALA A 85 -20.36 20.68 24.95
CA ALA A 85 -19.46 21.84 25.14
C ALA A 85 -20.21 23.11 25.60
#